data_AF-A0A3N5M3Z2-F1
#
_entry.id   AF-A0A3N5M3Z2-F1
#
_cell.length_a   1.000
_cell.length_b   1.000
_cell.length_c   1.000
_cell.angle_alpha   90.00
_cell.angle_beta   90.00
_cell.angle_gamma   90.00
#
_symmetry.space_group_name_H-M   'P 1'
#
loop_
_entity.id
_entity.type
_entity.pdbx_description
1 polymer ?
#
loop_
_entity_poly.entity_id
_entity_poly.type
_entity_poly.pdbx_seq_one_letter_code
_entity_poly.pdbx_strand_id
1 'polypeptide(L)'
;HLIDDQNKLIQLFDPPFDKSSPHPGYIIGYPPGVRENGGQYTHGALWVALAYARLGNGTRAVELLRMMSPTEHTRTAEEAIKYKGEPYTVAADVYALEGQRGRAGWTWYTGSSGWMYRIWIEEILGFKLRGNRFCFDPCLPKTWKGFSFVYSYKDSSYSITVENPDGVSQGIVSVEVNGKKSSEKWIPLHDNGRNNRILIRMGALKPTGEAGAKGDKVTR
;
A
#
# COMPACT_ATOMS: atom_id res chain seq x y z
N HIS A 1 12.42 -15.06 9.90
CA HIS A 1 11.38 -14.02 9.71
C HIS A 1 11.69 -13.35 8.38
N LEU A 2 10.73 -13.22 7.46
CA LEU A 2 11.01 -12.81 6.06
C LEU A 2 11.30 -11.32 5.88
N ILE A 3 10.97 -10.50 6.88
CA ILE A 3 11.25 -9.05 6.85
C ILE A 3 12.60 -8.84 7.56
N ASP A 4 13.53 -8.24 6.84
CA ASP A 4 14.87 -7.87 7.28
C ASP A 4 14.96 -6.33 7.37
N ASP A 5 14.71 -5.81 8.57
CA ASP A 5 14.71 -4.37 8.82
C ASP A 5 16.10 -3.74 8.62
N GLN A 6 17.18 -4.49 8.88
CA GLN A 6 18.56 -3.99 8.76
C GLN A 6 18.94 -3.74 7.30
N ASN A 7 18.48 -4.60 6.40
CA ASN A 7 18.75 -4.49 4.96
C ASN A 7 17.58 -3.90 4.17
N LYS A 8 16.50 -3.51 4.85
CA LYS A 8 15.29 -2.92 4.28
C LYS A 8 14.70 -3.79 3.17
N LEU A 9 14.53 -5.09 3.40
CA LEU A 9 13.96 -5.99 2.40
C LEU A 9 13.00 -7.02 2.99
N ILE A 10 12.12 -7.53 2.12
CA ILE A 10 11.12 -8.55 2.42
C ILE A 10 11.36 -9.72 1.47
N GLN A 11 11.88 -10.82 2.00
CA GLN A 11 12.23 -12.00 1.23
C GLN A 11 10.98 -12.74 0.73
N LEU A 12 11.09 -13.36 -0.45
CA LEU A 12 10.02 -14.18 -1.01
C LEU A 12 9.81 -15.47 -0.20
N PHE A 13 10.91 -16.10 0.25
CA PHE A 13 10.93 -17.22 1.18
C PHE A 13 12.32 -17.37 1.82
N ASP A 14 12.39 -18.17 2.88
CA ASP A 14 13.61 -18.49 3.61
C ASP A 14 13.46 -19.91 4.21
N PRO A 15 14.45 -20.82 4.09
CA PRO A 15 15.74 -20.64 3.43
C PRO A 15 15.66 -20.72 1.89
N PRO A 16 16.58 -20.06 1.16
CA PRO A 16 16.73 -20.23 -0.29
C PRO A 16 17.16 -21.66 -0.65
N PHE A 17 16.89 -22.08 -1.89
CA PHE A 17 17.37 -23.36 -2.41
C PHE A 17 18.84 -23.26 -2.82
N ASP A 18 19.67 -24.18 -2.35
CA ASP A 18 21.03 -24.44 -2.87
C ASP A 18 21.11 -25.82 -3.52
N LYS A 19 20.61 -26.83 -2.79
CA LYS A 19 20.36 -28.19 -3.27
C LYS A 19 18.97 -28.62 -2.81
N SER A 20 18.22 -29.33 -3.65
CA SER A 20 16.86 -29.77 -3.31
C SER A 20 16.49 -31.08 -4.00
N SER A 21 15.76 -31.94 -3.29
CA SER A 21 15.05 -33.11 -3.83
C SER A 21 13.67 -33.20 -3.16
N PRO A 22 12.55 -33.11 -3.90
CA PRO A 22 12.47 -33.01 -5.37
C PRO A 22 12.99 -31.66 -5.91
N HIS A 23 13.24 -31.62 -7.22
CA HIS A 23 13.72 -30.41 -7.90
C HIS A 23 12.63 -29.33 -7.91
N PRO A 24 12.87 -28.11 -7.40
CA PRO A 24 11.83 -27.09 -7.20
C PRO A 24 11.50 -26.29 -8.48
N GLY A 25 12.07 -26.69 -9.62
CA GLY A 25 11.97 -25.98 -10.89
C GLY A 25 13.08 -24.95 -11.06
N TYR A 26 12.93 -24.01 -11.99
CA TYR A 26 14.00 -23.05 -12.37
C TYR A 26 14.42 -22.11 -11.22
N ILE A 27 13.63 -22.02 -10.14
CA ILE A 27 13.94 -21.17 -9.00
C ILE A 27 15.32 -21.46 -8.38
N ILE A 28 15.77 -22.73 -8.38
CA ILE A 28 17.11 -23.11 -7.90
C ILE A 28 18.25 -22.71 -8.85
N GLY A 29 17.92 -22.27 -10.07
CA GLY A 29 18.90 -21.75 -11.04
C GLY A 29 19.47 -20.38 -10.67
N TYR A 30 18.84 -19.65 -9.75
CA TYR A 30 19.40 -18.43 -9.19
C TYR A 30 20.26 -18.72 -7.96
N PRO A 31 21.34 -17.95 -7.73
CA PRO A 31 22.09 -18.06 -6.48
C PRO A 31 21.19 -17.84 -5.24
N PRO A 32 21.47 -18.51 -4.11
CA PRO A 32 20.74 -18.30 -2.87
C PRO A 32 20.69 -16.81 -2.45
N GLY A 33 19.48 -16.29 -2.21
CA GLY A 33 19.24 -14.89 -1.85
C GLY A 33 19.10 -13.93 -3.03
N VAL A 34 19.04 -14.41 -4.28
CA VAL A 34 18.92 -13.58 -5.49
C VAL A 34 17.56 -13.80 -6.15
N ARG A 35 16.91 -12.69 -6.56
CA ARG A 35 15.63 -12.67 -7.27
C ARG A 35 14.59 -13.59 -6.60
N GLU A 36 14.02 -14.53 -7.35
CA GLU A 36 13.02 -15.46 -6.86
C GLU A 36 13.57 -16.46 -5.83
N ASN A 37 14.87 -16.74 -5.79
CA ASN A 37 15.44 -17.73 -4.85
C ASN A 37 15.79 -17.11 -3.49
N GLY A 38 14.77 -16.74 -2.72
CA GLY A 38 14.93 -16.17 -1.36
C GLY A 38 15.46 -14.73 -1.30
N GLY A 39 15.56 -14.06 -2.45
CA GLY A 39 15.67 -12.59 -2.51
C GLY A 39 14.31 -11.91 -2.28
N GLN A 40 14.28 -10.59 -2.33
CA GLN A 40 13.03 -9.85 -2.42
C GLN A 40 12.59 -9.80 -3.88
N TYR A 41 11.44 -10.41 -4.18
CA TYR A 41 10.69 -10.12 -5.40
C TYR A 41 9.71 -8.99 -5.08
N THR A 42 10.06 -7.73 -5.39
CA THR A 42 9.38 -6.52 -4.89
C THR A 42 7.89 -6.51 -5.21
N HIS A 43 7.49 -7.03 -6.38
CA HIS A 43 6.08 -7.15 -6.75
C HIS A 43 5.30 -8.02 -5.74
N GLY A 44 5.84 -9.18 -5.37
CA GLY A 44 5.24 -10.06 -4.36
C GLY A 44 5.33 -9.47 -2.95
N ALA A 45 6.45 -8.84 -2.60
CA ALA A 45 6.64 -8.17 -1.32
C ALA A 45 5.64 -7.02 -1.09
N LEU A 46 5.29 -6.26 -2.15
CA LEU A 46 4.26 -5.23 -2.12
C LEU A 46 2.90 -5.78 -1.71
N TRP A 47 2.58 -7.03 -2.03
CA TRP A 47 1.33 -7.64 -1.60
C TRP A 47 1.27 -7.90 -0.09
N VAL A 48 2.41 -8.00 0.58
CA VAL A 48 2.45 -8.05 2.05
C VAL A 48 1.97 -6.72 2.62
N ALA A 49 2.46 -5.59 2.08
CA ALA A 49 1.99 -4.26 2.49
C ALA A 49 0.50 -4.05 2.18
N LEU A 50 0.05 -4.49 1.00
CA LEU A 50 -1.37 -4.51 0.63
C LEU A 50 -2.22 -5.31 1.63
N ALA A 51 -1.75 -6.49 2.06
CA ALA A 51 -2.46 -7.31 3.02
C ALA A 51 -2.62 -6.58 4.36
N TYR A 52 -1.56 -5.94 4.88
CA TYR A 52 -1.66 -5.14 6.09
C TYR A 52 -2.63 -3.96 5.96
N ALA A 53 -2.65 -3.27 4.82
CA ALA A 53 -3.61 -2.19 4.57
C ALA A 53 -5.06 -2.71 4.60
N ARG A 54 -5.32 -3.85 3.96
CA ARG A 54 -6.65 -4.47 3.93
C ARG A 54 -7.10 -5.06 5.27
N LEU A 55 -6.15 -5.44 6.13
CA LEU A 55 -6.39 -5.82 7.52
C LEU A 55 -6.59 -4.61 8.46
N GLY A 56 -6.54 -3.38 7.93
CA GLY A 56 -6.73 -2.15 8.70
C GLY A 56 -5.52 -1.72 9.51
N ASN A 57 -4.33 -2.23 9.18
CA ASN A 57 -3.07 -1.83 9.80
C ASN A 57 -2.26 -0.91 8.88
N GLY A 58 -2.72 0.33 8.76
CA GLY A 58 -2.09 1.33 7.89
C GLY A 58 -0.67 1.72 8.32
N THR A 59 -0.39 1.69 9.63
CA THR A 59 0.98 1.93 10.13
C THR A 59 1.94 0.89 9.56
N ARG A 60 1.64 -0.40 9.71
CA ARG A 60 2.52 -1.47 9.21
C ARG A 60 2.59 -1.48 7.69
N ALA A 61 1.48 -1.23 7.01
CA ALA A 61 1.46 -1.16 5.55
C ALA A 61 2.41 -0.07 5.03
N VAL A 62 2.37 1.14 5.61
CA VAL A 62 3.24 2.25 5.24
C VAL A 62 4.70 1.97 5.60
N GLU A 63 4.99 1.36 6.75
CA GLU A 63 6.36 0.95 7.09
C GLU A 63 6.98 0.05 6.01
N LEU A 64 6.22 -0.94 5.53
CA LEU A 64 6.69 -1.87 4.49
C LEU A 64 6.82 -1.19 3.11
N LEU A 65 5.87 -0.31 2.74
CA LEU A 65 5.99 0.47 1.50
C LEU A 65 7.22 1.38 1.50
N ARG A 66 7.50 2.02 2.65
CA ARG A 66 8.71 2.83 2.82
C ARG A 66 9.96 1.97 2.78
N MET A 67 9.95 0.81 3.43
CA MET A 67 11.06 -0.14 3.37
C MET A 67 11.46 -0.47 1.92
N MET A 68 10.48 -0.67 1.03
CA MET A 68 10.73 -0.97 -0.38
C MET A 68 10.92 0.25 -1.29
N SER A 69 10.91 1.47 -0.76
CA SER A 69 11.03 2.69 -1.56
C SER A 69 12.50 2.96 -1.92
N PRO A 70 12.85 3.21 -3.20
CA PRO A 70 14.24 3.48 -3.58
C PRO A 70 14.81 4.70 -2.85
N THR A 71 13.99 5.73 -2.60
CA THR A 71 14.39 6.93 -1.85
C THR A 71 14.78 6.64 -0.40
N GLU A 72 14.24 5.56 0.18
CA GLU A 72 14.55 5.13 1.54
C GLU A 72 15.81 4.26 1.58
N HIS A 73 16.21 3.69 0.44
CA HIS A 73 17.48 2.97 0.26
C HIS A 73 18.66 3.86 -0.13
N THR A 74 18.43 5.14 -0.41
CA THR A 74 19.45 6.06 -0.93
C THR A 74 19.45 7.40 -0.21
N ARG A 75 19.21 7.42 1.11
CA ARG A 75 19.18 8.69 1.87
C ARG A 75 20.58 9.23 2.16
N THR A 76 21.57 8.35 2.24
CA THR A 76 22.98 8.72 2.38
C THR A 76 23.80 8.16 1.22
N ALA A 77 25.02 8.67 1.07
CA ALA A 77 25.96 8.18 0.07
C ALA A 77 26.30 6.70 0.29
N GLU A 78 26.47 6.29 1.54
CA GLU A 78 26.77 4.91 1.94
C GLU A 78 25.61 3.97 1.58
N GLU A 79 24.38 4.38 1.87
CA GLU A 79 23.19 3.61 1.52
C GLU A 79 23.04 3.50 -0.02
N ALA A 80 23.29 4.58 -0.76
CA ALA A 80 23.26 4.55 -2.22
C ALA A 80 24.35 3.63 -2.81
N ILE A 81 25.57 3.64 -2.26
CA ILE A 81 26.67 2.73 -2.65
C ILE A 81 26.30 1.26 -2.37
N LYS A 82 25.55 0.99 -1.29
CA LYS A 82 25.02 -0.34 -0.99
C LYS A 82 23.91 -0.75 -1.95
N TYR A 83 22.93 0.13 -2.19
CA TYR A 83 21.76 -0.13 -3.01
C TYR A 83 22.13 -0.33 -4.49
N LYS A 84 23.04 0.48 -5.05
CA LYS A 84 23.52 0.38 -6.46
C LYS A 84 22.43 0.41 -7.54
N GLY A 85 21.21 0.84 -7.21
CA GLY A 85 20.12 1.11 -8.15
C GLY A 85 19.79 2.61 -8.21
N GLU A 86 18.97 3.00 -9.17
CA GLU A 86 18.54 4.40 -9.31
C GLU A 86 17.63 4.83 -8.15
N PRO A 87 17.87 6.00 -7.53
CA PRO A 87 17.17 6.44 -6.32
C PRO A 87 15.71 6.87 -6.56
N TYR A 88 15.27 6.87 -7.81
CA TYR A 88 13.96 7.36 -8.25
C TYR A 88 13.14 6.30 -9.00
N THR A 89 13.64 5.05 -9.10
CA THR A 89 12.89 3.96 -9.73
C THR A 89 12.75 2.77 -8.78
N VAL A 90 11.57 2.14 -8.79
CA VAL A 90 11.31 0.95 -7.97
C VAL A 90 12.06 -0.23 -8.57
N ALA A 91 12.86 -0.92 -7.75
CA ALA A 91 13.52 -2.16 -8.15
C ALA A 91 12.52 -3.32 -8.25
N ALA A 92 12.66 -4.16 -9.27
CA ALA A 92 11.95 -5.43 -9.40
C ALA A 92 12.35 -6.40 -8.29
N ASP A 93 13.62 -6.38 -7.90
CA ASP A 93 14.17 -7.25 -6.89
C ASP A 93 15.30 -6.59 -6.07
N VAL A 94 15.46 -7.05 -4.84
CA VAL A 94 16.53 -6.63 -3.92
C VAL A 94 17.18 -7.88 -3.32
N TYR A 95 18.49 -7.94 -3.34
CA TYR A 95 19.22 -9.15 -2.96
C TYR A 95 19.23 -9.35 -1.45
N ALA A 96 19.03 -10.61 -1.03
CA ALA A 96 19.35 -11.13 0.28
C ALA A 96 20.66 -11.97 0.27
N LEU A 97 21.36 -12.00 -0.85
CA LEU A 97 22.66 -12.66 -1.02
C LEU A 97 23.69 -12.10 -0.04
N GLU A 98 24.41 -12.99 0.64
CA GLU A 98 25.46 -12.62 1.59
C GLU A 98 26.54 -11.74 0.93
N GLY A 99 26.98 -10.69 1.64
CA GLY A 99 27.87 -9.65 1.10
C GLY A 99 27.23 -8.68 0.10
N GLN A 100 25.99 -8.91 -0.33
CA GLN A 100 25.24 -8.03 -1.25
C GLN A 100 23.81 -7.72 -0.75
N ARG A 101 23.52 -7.96 0.53
CA ARG A 101 22.19 -7.73 1.10
C ARG A 101 21.77 -6.27 0.93
N GLY A 102 20.55 -6.04 0.47
CA GLY A 102 20.01 -4.69 0.22
C GLY A 102 20.46 -4.05 -1.09
N ARG A 103 21.21 -4.76 -1.94
CA ARG A 103 21.54 -4.31 -3.30
C ARG A 103 20.33 -4.47 -4.21
N ALA A 104 19.98 -3.43 -4.96
CA ALA A 104 19.01 -3.47 -6.03
C ALA A 104 19.49 -4.41 -7.15
N GLY A 105 18.56 -5.24 -7.63
CA GLY A 105 18.69 -5.95 -8.88
C GLY A 105 18.21 -5.08 -10.03
N TRP A 106 17.16 -5.53 -10.70
CA TRP A 106 16.65 -4.94 -11.92
C TRP A 106 15.73 -3.73 -11.66
N THR A 107 15.79 -2.67 -12.46
CA THR A 107 14.98 -1.44 -12.29
C THR A 107 14.17 -1.10 -13.55
N TRP A 108 13.40 0.00 -13.51
CA TRP A 108 12.55 0.53 -14.59
C TRP A 108 11.36 -0.32 -15.02
N TYR A 109 11.61 -1.40 -15.75
CA TYR A 109 10.58 -2.16 -16.47
C TYR A 109 10.08 -3.33 -15.63
N THR A 110 9.37 -2.99 -14.57
CA THR A 110 8.81 -3.92 -13.61
C THR A 110 7.39 -3.52 -13.22
N GLY A 111 6.53 -4.51 -13.02
CA GLY A 111 5.19 -4.29 -12.46
C GLY A 111 5.20 -3.76 -11.01
N SER A 112 6.34 -3.83 -10.32
CA SER A 112 6.49 -3.32 -8.95
C SER A 112 6.14 -1.84 -8.84
N SER A 113 6.52 -1.02 -9.83
CA SER A 113 6.20 0.42 -9.82
C SER A 113 4.69 0.67 -9.88
N GLY A 114 3.99 -0.05 -10.77
CA GLY A 114 2.55 -0.01 -10.88
C GLY A 114 1.83 -0.48 -9.61
N TRP A 115 2.27 -1.58 -9.01
CA TRP A 115 1.70 -2.05 -7.75
C TRP A 115 1.96 -1.09 -6.59
N MET A 116 3.17 -0.58 -6.46
CA MET A 116 3.49 0.39 -5.41
C MET A 116 2.62 1.64 -5.53
N TYR A 117 2.47 2.18 -6.74
CA TYR A 117 1.57 3.31 -7.00
C TYR A 117 0.13 3.00 -6.60
N ARG A 118 -0.41 1.85 -7.05
CA ARG A 118 -1.79 1.47 -6.74
C ARG A 118 -2.01 1.25 -5.24
N ILE A 119 -1.08 0.64 -4.52
CA ILE A 119 -1.24 0.43 -3.08
C ILE A 119 -1.22 1.78 -2.34
N TRP A 120 -0.31 2.68 -2.68
CA TRP A 120 -0.31 4.03 -2.10
C TRP A 120 -1.63 4.76 -2.33
N ILE A 121 -2.10 4.83 -3.59
CA ILE A 121 -3.28 5.61 -3.95
C ILE A 121 -4.58 4.93 -3.53
N GLU A 122 -4.77 3.65 -3.88
CA GLU A 122 -6.06 2.95 -3.73
C GLU A 122 -6.27 2.36 -2.32
N GLU A 123 -5.20 2.04 -1.58
CA GLU A 123 -5.30 1.22 -0.36
C GLU A 123 -4.81 1.98 0.89
N ILE A 124 -3.74 2.78 0.78
CA ILE A 124 -3.31 3.67 1.88
C ILE A 124 -4.16 4.94 1.88
N LEU A 125 -4.09 5.74 0.82
CA LEU A 125 -4.91 6.96 0.70
C LEU A 125 -6.39 6.63 0.45
N GLY A 126 -6.68 5.41 -0.01
CA GLY A 126 -8.04 4.90 -0.14
C GLY A 126 -8.83 5.48 -1.32
N PHE A 127 -8.18 6.19 -2.25
CA PHE A 127 -8.85 6.79 -3.40
C PHE A 127 -9.14 5.72 -4.47
N LYS A 128 -10.41 5.34 -4.59
CA LYS A 128 -10.85 4.27 -5.49
C LYS A 128 -11.71 4.85 -6.60
N LEU A 129 -11.16 4.96 -7.81
CA LEU A 129 -11.86 5.41 -9.01
C LEU A 129 -12.53 4.22 -9.73
N ARG A 130 -13.80 4.35 -10.10
CA ARG A 130 -14.55 3.36 -10.90
C ARG A 130 -15.43 4.08 -11.91
N GLY A 131 -15.02 4.06 -13.19
CA GLY A 131 -15.73 4.77 -14.25
C GLY A 131 -15.80 6.26 -13.95
N ASN A 132 -17.01 6.82 -13.92
CA ASN A 132 -17.29 8.23 -13.67
C ASN A 132 -17.61 8.54 -12.20
N ARG A 133 -17.08 7.78 -11.25
CA ARG A 133 -17.27 8.00 -9.81
C ARG A 133 -16.06 7.55 -9.02
N PHE A 134 -15.86 8.12 -7.85
CA PHE A 134 -14.84 7.68 -6.90
C PHE A 134 -15.42 7.48 -5.50
N CYS A 135 -14.76 6.68 -4.69
CA CYS A 135 -15.02 6.62 -3.25
C CYS A 135 -13.71 6.69 -2.49
N PHE A 136 -13.84 6.84 -1.17
CA PHE A 136 -12.73 6.83 -0.24
C PHE A 136 -12.87 5.72 0.78
N ASP A 137 -11.75 5.09 1.11
CA ASP A 137 -11.63 4.05 2.12
C ASP A 137 -10.16 4.00 2.61
N PRO A 138 -9.68 5.06 3.28
CA PRO A 138 -8.27 5.22 3.63
C PRO A 138 -7.85 4.26 4.74
N CYS A 139 -6.63 3.74 4.65
CA CYS A 139 -5.94 2.98 5.68
C CYS A 139 -4.62 3.66 6.07
N LEU A 140 -4.70 4.63 6.98
CA LEU A 140 -3.57 5.51 7.32
C LEU A 140 -2.78 4.99 8.53
N PRO A 141 -1.50 5.36 8.66
CA PRO A 141 -0.82 5.34 9.94
C PRO A 141 -1.57 6.21 10.95
N LYS A 142 -1.69 5.73 12.20
CA LYS A 142 -2.38 6.46 13.27
C LYS A 142 -1.79 7.85 13.58
N THR A 143 -0.52 8.06 13.20
CA THR A 143 0.19 9.33 13.37
C THR A 143 -0.18 10.38 12.32
N TRP A 144 -0.78 9.98 11.19
CA TRP A 144 -1.17 10.90 10.13
C TRP A 144 -2.47 11.60 10.50
N LYS A 145 -2.41 12.93 10.63
CA LYS A 145 -3.57 13.78 10.95
C LYS A 145 -4.47 14.07 9.74
N GLY A 146 -4.08 13.63 8.56
CA GLY A 146 -4.79 13.87 7.32
C GLY A 146 -3.83 14.05 6.16
N PHE A 147 -4.39 14.31 4.99
CA PHE A 147 -3.68 14.65 3.77
C PHE A 147 -4.63 15.37 2.81
N SER A 148 -4.08 16.00 1.77
CA SER A 148 -4.87 16.57 0.70
C SER A 148 -4.24 16.32 -0.66
N PHE A 149 -5.07 16.23 -1.69
CA PHE A 149 -4.60 16.15 -3.07
C PHE A 149 -5.68 16.66 -4.03
N VAL A 150 -5.25 16.94 -5.26
CA VAL A 150 -6.14 17.36 -6.34
C VAL A 150 -6.25 16.24 -7.36
N TYR A 151 -7.46 15.84 -7.68
CA TYR A 151 -7.75 14.93 -8.78
C TYR A 151 -8.36 15.73 -9.95
N SER A 152 -7.72 15.69 -11.11
CA SER A 152 -8.22 16.32 -12.33
C SER A 152 -9.12 15.36 -13.09
N TYR A 153 -10.30 15.82 -13.49
CA TYR A 153 -11.26 15.09 -14.30
C TYR A 153 -11.76 15.99 -15.43
N LYS A 154 -11.20 15.81 -16.62
CA LYS A 154 -11.44 16.67 -17.78
C LYS A 154 -11.19 18.14 -17.41
N ASP A 155 -12.17 19.03 -17.62
CA ASP A 155 -12.05 20.46 -17.31
C ASP A 155 -12.39 20.79 -15.85
N SER A 156 -12.77 19.78 -15.07
CA SER A 156 -13.06 19.90 -13.65
C SER A 156 -11.91 19.40 -12.77
N SER A 157 -11.84 19.93 -11.56
CA SER A 157 -10.91 19.48 -10.53
C SER A 157 -11.65 19.11 -9.25
N TYR A 158 -11.04 18.24 -8.46
CA TYR A 158 -11.52 17.80 -7.16
C TYR A 158 -10.43 18.06 -6.12
N SER A 159 -10.55 19.16 -5.37
CA SER A 159 -9.72 19.40 -4.19
C SER A 159 -10.23 18.53 -3.04
N ILE A 160 -9.49 17.48 -2.72
CA ILE A 160 -9.84 16.53 -1.67
C ILE A 160 -8.97 16.77 -0.45
N THR A 161 -9.62 16.90 0.70
CA THR A 161 -8.98 16.93 2.02
C THR A 161 -9.52 15.80 2.86
N VAL A 162 -8.62 14.98 3.41
CA VAL A 162 -8.93 13.94 4.40
C VAL A 162 -8.35 14.39 5.74
N GLU A 163 -9.19 14.45 6.77
CA GLU A 163 -8.82 14.79 8.14
C GLU A 163 -8.94 13.55 9.05
N ASN A 164 -7.96 13.33 9.91
CA ASN A 164 -7.90 12.23 10.86
C ASN A 164 -7.51 12.75 12.26
N PRO A 165 -8.40 13.54 12.90
CA PRO A 165 -8.09 14.16 14.19
C PRO A 165 -7.79 13.12 15.28
N ASP A 166 -8.56 12.02 15.26
CA ASP A 166 -8.53 10.95 16.26
C ASP A 166 -7.39 9.94 16.04
N GLY A 167 -6.65 10.03 14.94
CA GLY A 167 -5.55 9.11 14.64
C GLY A 167 -6.00 7.67 14.48
N VAL A 168 -7.18 7.44 13.89
CA VAL A 168 -7.64 6.09 13.54
C VAL A 168 -6.92 5.59 12.29
N SER A 169 -6.81 4.27 12.12
CA SER A 169 -6.22 3.73 10.88
C SER A 169 -7.23 3.67 9.75
N GLN A 170 -8.49 3.38 10.05
CA GLN A 170 -9.59 3.30 9.10
C GLN A 170 -10.88 3.88 9.71
N GLY A 171 -11.86 4.13 8.85
CA GLY A 171 -13.19 4.61 9.23
C GLY A 171 -13.42 6.04 8.78
N ILE A 172 -14.47 6.25 7.99
CA ILE A 172 -14.96 7.57 7.59
C ILE A 172 -16.25 7.84 8.34
N VAL A 173 -16.31 8.96 9.06
CA VAL A 173 -17.49 9.38 9.84
C VAL A 173 -18.33 10.42 9.12
N SER A 174 -17.75 11.18 8.20
CA SER A 174 -18.51 12.11 7.35
C SER A 174 -17.78 12.45 6.06
N VAL A 175 -18.57 12.68 5.01
CA VAL A 175 -18.12 13.21 3.73
C VAL A 175 -18.93 14.45 3.41
N GLU A 176 -18.27 15.51 2.94
CA GLU A 176 -18.91 16.74 2.45
C GLU A 176 -18.45 17.02 1.03
N VAL A 177 -19.41 17.38 0.17
CA VAL A 177 -19.20 17.78 -1.22
C VAL A 177 -19.65 19.23 -1.35
N ASN A 178 -18.71 20.13 -1.66
CA ASN A 178 -18.94 21.58 -1.73
C ASN A 178 -19.65 22.13 -0.48
N GLY A 179 -19.23 21.66 0.71
CA GLY A 179 -19.77 22.07 2.02
C GLY A 179 -21.12 21.44 2.39
N LYS A 180 -21.68 20.56 1.56
CA LYS A 180 -22.91 19.82 1.86
C LYS A 180 -22.58 18.39 2.26
N LYS A 181 -23.11 17.92 3.39
CA LYS A 181 -22.96 16.52 3.82
C LYS A 181 -23.51 15.56 2.77
N SER A 182 -22.78 14.48 2.53
CA SER A 182 -23.15 13.38 1.64
C SER A 182 -23.26 12.09 2.46
N SER A 183 -24.38 11.38 2.29
CA SER A 183 -24.56 10.00 2.75
C SER A 183 -24.08 8.96 1.73
N GLU A 184 -23.80 9.39 0.50
CA GLU A 184 -23.40 8.50 -0.59
C GLU A 184 -21.95 8.07 -0.42
N LYS A 185 -21.70 6.75 -0.54
CA LYS A 185 -20.34 6.19 -0.54
C LYS A 185 -19.55 6.61 -1.78
N TRP A 186 -20.23 6.72 -2.92
CA TRP A 186 -19.62 7.06 -4.20
C TRP A 186 -19.97 8.49 -4.59
N ILE A 187 -18.95 9.27 -4.90
CA ILE A 187 -19.09 10.64 -5.40
C ILE A 187 -19.01 10.59 -6.93
N PRO A 188 -20.06 11.03 -7.65
CA PRO A 188 -20.02 11.12 -9.09
C PRO A 188 -19.05 12.22 -9.56
N LEU A 189 -18.38 11.93 -10.67
CA LEU A 189 -17.53 12.86 -11.38
C LEU A 189 -18.38 13.67 -12.37
N HIS A 190 -18.29 14.99 -12.27
CA HIS A 190 -19.00 15.96 -13.09
C HIS A 190 -17.99 16.82 -13.83
N ASP A 191 -18.17 16.91 -15.13
CA ASP A 191 -17.41 17.80 -16.02
C ASP A 191 -18.15 19.14 -16.11
N ASN A 192 -17.95 19.97 -15.09
CA ASN A 192 -18.64 21.23 -14.88
C ASN A 192 -17.72 22.45 -14.97
N GLY A 193 -16.44 22.25 -15.31
CA GLY A 193 -15.43 23.31 -15.40
C GLY A 193 -15.06 23.95 -14.04
N ARG A 194 -15.45 23.33 -12.92
CA ARG A 194 -15.26 23.90 -11.56
C ARG A 194 -14.31 23.06 -10.73
N ASN A 195 -13.80 23.67 -9.66
CA ASN A 195 -13.18 22.97 -8.56
C ASN A 195 -14.25 22.51 -7.55
N ASN A 196 -14.39 21.20 -7.41
CA ASN A 196 -15.30 20.54 -6.48
C ASN A 196 -14.53 20.21 -5.19
N ARG A 197 -14.95 20.79 -4.07
CA ARG A 197 -14.29 20.59 -2.77
C ARG A 197 -14.86 19.36 -2.08
N ILE A 198 -14.00 18.42 -1.73
CA ILE A 198 -14.35 17.20 -1.01
C ILE A 198 -13.66 17.23 0.35
N LEU A 199 -14.43 17.18 1.43
CA LEU A 199 -13.89 17.05 2.78
C LEU A 199 -14.33 15.71 3.36
N ILE A 200 -13.36 14.93 3.82
CA ILE A 200 -13.57 13.62 4.42
C ILE A 200 -13.03 13.69 5.84
N ARG A 201 -13.84 13.32 6.82
CA ARG A 201 -13.41 13.19 8.21
C ARG A 201 -13.38 11.71 8.58
N MET A 202 -12.21 11.26 9.03
CA MET A 202 -12.00 9.95 9.63
C MET A 202 -12.34 9.99 11.12
N GLY A 203 -12.68 8.84 11.67
CA GLY A 203 -12.99 8.68 13.10
C GLY A 203 -13.39 7.25 13.42
N ALA A 204 -13.51 6.94 14.71
CA ALA A 204 -13.94 5.61 15.15
C ALA A 204 -15.40 5.36 14.73
N LEU A 205 -15.63 4.31 13.94
CA LEU A 205 -16.97 3.86 13.62
C LEU A 205 -17.62 3.35 14.91
N LYS A 206 -18.80 3.87 15.25
CA LYS A 206 -19.59 3.28 16.34
C LYS A 206 -19.93 1.85 15.94
N PRO A 207 -19.76 0.84 16.82
CA PRO A 207 -20.24 -0.50 16.52
C PRO A 207 -21.73 -0.40 16.24
N THR A 208 -22.15 -0.80 15.04
CA THR A 208 -23.56 -0.94 14.72
C THR A 208 -24.10 -2.01 15.64
N GLY A 209 -25.01 -1.61 16.54
CA GLY A 209 -25.63 -2.50 17.51
C GLY A 209 -26.13 -3.77 16.83
N GLU A 210 -25.87 -4.90 17.47
CA GLU A 210 -26.31 -6.23 17.06
C GLU A 210 -27.78 -6.19 16.63
N ALA A 211 -28.04 -6.51 15.35
CA ALA A 211 -29.38 -6.85 14.93
C ALA A 211 -29.78 -8.10 15.71
N GLY A 212 -30.68 -7.92 16.69
CA GLY A 212 -31.15 -8.98 17.57
C GLY A 212 -31.66 -10.17 16.75
N ALA A 213 -30.85 -11.23 16.69
CA ALA A 213 -31.28 -12.53 16.25
C ALA A 213 -32.24 -13.08 17.32
N LYS A 214 -33.55 -12.86 17.13
CA LYS A 214 -34.57 -13.68 17.76
C LYS A 214 -34.36 -15.10 17.24
N GLY A 215 -33.73 -15.93 18.06
CA GLY A 215 -33.66 -17.37 17.84
C GLY A 215 -35.05 -17.96 18.01
N ASP A 216 -35.67 -18.35 16.90
CA ASP A 216 -36.81 -19.26 16.93
C ASP A 216 -36.30 -20.62 17.42
N LYS A 217 -36.78 -21.02 18.60
CA LYS A 217 -36.67 -22.38 19.11
C LYS A 217 -37.48 -23.30 18.19
N VAL A 218 -36.82 -24.04 17.30
CA VAL A 218 -37.43 -25.20 16.67
C VAL A 218 -37.30 -26.38 17.64
N THR A 219 -38.44 -26.78 18.19
CA THR A 219 -38.63 -28.05 18.88
C THR A 219 -39.04 -29.09 17.83
N ARG A 220 -38.18 -30.08 17.59
CA ARG A 220 -38.48 -31.52 17.50
C ARG A 220 -37.24 -32.29 17.03
#